data_AF-A0A285RZX2-F1
#
_entry.id   AF-A0A285RZX2-F1
#
_cell.length_a   1.000
_cell.length_b   1.000
_cell.length_c   1.000
_cell.angle_alpha   90.00
_cell.angle_beta   90.00
_cell.angle_gamma   90.00
#
_symmetry.space_group_name_H-M   'P 1'
#
loop_
_entity.id
_entity.type
_entity.pdbx_description
1 polymer ?
#
loop_
_entity_poly.entity_id
_entity_poly.type
_entity_poly.pdbx_seq_one_letter_code
_entity_poly.pdbx_strand_id
1 'polypeptide(L)'
;MELREADPKGLIRESYRIEGISDAECRSIFLDWALSLEAGTDQRAAMRLALEHYSTDPAHPMSLVLAEGVTQAAKAPTRRGGRTGRVSV
;
A
#
# COMPACT_ATOMS: atom_id res chain seq x y z
N MET A 1 -12.58 -9.39 2.67
CA MET A 1 -11.79 -8.76 1.62
C MET A 1 -11.19 -9.87 0.80
N GLU A 2 -11.44 -9.84 -0.50
CA GLU A 2 -10.93 -10.82 -1.45
C GLU A 2 -9.66 -10.32 -2.15
N LEU A 3 -8.87 -11.22 -2.74
CA LEU A 3 -7.62 -10.84 -3.41
C LEU A 3 -7.85 -9.89 -4.61
N ARG A 4 -8.98 -10.03 -5.30
CA ARG A 4 -9.37 -9.15 -6.41
C ARG A 4 -9.75 -7.74 -5.94
N GLU A 5 -10.19 -7.58 -4.69
CA GLU A 5 -10.44 -6.27 -4.10
C GLU A 5 -9.12 -5.64 -3.61
N ALA A 6 -8.23 -6.48 -3.08
CA ALA A 6 -6.93 -6.05 -2.59
C ALA A 6 -5.95 -5.67 -3.70
N ASP A 7 -6.07 -6.25 -4.90
CA ASP A 7 -5.24 -5.92 -6.06
C ASP A 7 -6.06 -5.97 -7.37
N PRO A 8 -6.97 -5.01 -7.60
CA PRO A 8 -7.96 -5.05 -8.68
C PRO A 8 -7.34 -5.02 -10.07
N LYS A 9 -6.16 -4.43 -10.20
CA LYS A 9 -5.41 -4.35 -11.46
C LYS A 9 -4.28 -5.38 -11.56
N GLY A 10 -4.03 -6.17 -10.52
CA GLY A 10 -2.90 -7.10 -10.48
C GLY A 10 -1.53 -6.42 -10.39
N LEU A 11 -1.46 -5.13 -10.02
CA LEU A 11 -0.21 -4.35 -10.05
C LEU A 11 0.81 -4.91 -9.07
N ILE A 12 0.36 -5.28 -7.86
CA ILE A 12 1.24 -5.88 -6.87
C ILE A 12 1.69 -7.26 -7.34
N ARG A 13 0.76 -8.09 -7.84
CA ARG A 13 1.08 -9.41 -8.40
C ARG A 13 2.15 -9.33 -9.49
N GLU A 14 2.00 -8.41 -10.45
CA GLU A 14 2.95 -8.31 -11.57
C GLU A 14 4.31 -7.78 -11.12
N SER A 15 4.39 -6.93 -10.09
CA SER A 15 5.68 -6.45 -9.57
C SER A 15 6.60 -7.58 -9.08
N TYR A 16 6.05 -8.64 -8.48
CA TYR A 16 6.82 -9.82 -8.05
C TYR A 16 7.37 -10.66 -9.21
N ARG A 17 6.92 -10.40 -10.44
CA ARG A 17 7.35 -11.12 -11.65
C ARG A 17 8.36 -10.35 -12.48
N ILE A 18 8.61 -9.09 -12.16
CA ILE A 18 9.58 -8.27 -12.86
C ILE A 18 10.95 -8.58 -12.28
N GLU A 19 11.76 -9.31 -13.06
CA GLU A 19 13.13 -9.63 -12.69
C GLU A 19 13.96 -8.35 -12.54
N GLY A 20 14.69 -8.22 -11.43
CA GLY A 20 15.57 -7.09 -11.18
C GLY A 20 14.86 -5.77 -10.87
N ILE A 21 13.56 -5.78 -10.56
CA ILE A 21 12.81 -4.57 -10.19
C ILE A 21 13.44 -3.85 -9.00
N SER A 22 13.59 -2.54 -9.10
CA SER A 22 14.16 -1.71 -8.03
C SER A 22 13.14 -1.31 -6.97
N ASP A 23 13.62 -0.86 -5.80
CA ASP A 23 12.78 -0.27 -4.74
C ASP A 23 12.01 0.96 -5.26
N ALA A 24 12.65 1.82 -6.06
CA ALA A 24 12.01 3.01 -6.62
C ALA A 24 10.84 2.65 -7.55
N GLU A 25 11.01 1.64 -8.40
CA GLU A 25 9.93 1.14 -9.28
C GLU A 25 8.79 0.51 -8.47
N CYS A 26 9.12 -0.28 -7.43
CA CYS A 26 8.11 -0.83 -6.54
C CYS A 26 7.29 0.27 -5.84
N ARG A 27 7.93 1.36 -5.39
CA ARG A 27 7.21 2.50 -4.78
C ARG A 27 6.28 3.21 -5.76
N SER A 28 6.68 3.34 -7.02
CA SER A 28 5.81 3.88 -8.09
C SER A 28 4.60 2.98 -8.34
N ILE A 29 4.81 1.66 -8.49
CA ILE A 29 3.73 0.69 -8.66
C ILE A 29 2.80 0.68 -7.44
N PHE A 30 3.36 0.76 -6.23
CA PHE A 30 2.59 0.83 -4.99
C PHE A 30 1.68 2.06 -4.93
N LEU A 31 2.16 3.22 -5.39
CA LEU A 31 1.33 4.42 -5.48
C LEU A 31 0.16 4.22 -6.46
N ASP A 32 0.45 3.70 -7.66
CA ASP A 32 -0.59 3.42 -8.67
C ASP A 32 -1.60 2.39 -8.19
N TRP A 33 -1.14 1.37 -7.45
CA TRP A 33 -1.97 0.41 -6.77
C TRP A 33 -2.90 1.09 -5.76
N ALA A 34 -2.37 1.95 -4.88
CA ALA A 34 -3.18 2.63 -3.86
C ALA A 34 -4.25 3.54 -4.49
N LEU A 35 -3.96 4.16 -5.64
CA LEU A 35 -4.90 4.96 -6.42
C LEU A 35 -5.96 4.12 -7.16
N SER A 36 -5.70 2.83 -7.37
CA SER A 36 -6.63 1.92 -8.04
C SER A 36 -7.66 1.26 -7.13
N LEU A 37 -7.48 1.37 -5.81
CA LEU A 37 -8.40 0.79 -4.83
C LEU A 37 -9.74 1.54 -4.82
N GLU A 38 -10.82 0.80 -4.59
CA GLU A 38 -12.14 1.39 -4.42
C GLU A 38 -12.20 2.27 -3.16
N ALA A 39 -13.01 3.32 -3.20
CA ALA A 39 -13.19 4.21 -2.07
C ALA A 39 -13.73 3.44 -0.85
N GLY A 40 -13.05 3.58 0.29
CA GLY A 40 -13.41 2.86 1.52
C GLY A 40 -12.73 1.50 1.70
N THR A 41 -11.91 1.05 0.74
CA THR A 41 -11.09 -0.15 0.90
C THR A 41 -10.11 0.04 2.07
N ASP A 42 -10.06 -0.93 2.99
CA ASP A 42 -9.03 -0.95 4.04
C ASP A 42 -7.67 -1.29 3.41
N GLN A 43 -6.90 -0.25 3.10
CA GLN A 43 -5.58 -0.39 2.49
C GLN A 43 -4.64 -1.27 3.31
N ARG A 44 -4.73 -1.24 4.65
CA ARG A 44 -3.88 -2.05 5.51
C ARG A 44 -4.22 -3.52 5.42
N ALA A 45 -5.52 -3.84 5.38
CA ALA A 45 -5.97 -5.20 5.12
C ALA A 45 -5.55 -5.68 3.73
N ALA A 46 -5.68 -4.83 2.71
CA ALA A 46 -5.30 -5.14 1.34
C ALA A 46 -3.80 -5.44 1.19
N MET A 47 -2.92 -4.61 1.77
CA MET A 47 -1.46 -4.87 1.76
C MET A 47 -1.10 -6.18 2.46
N ARG A 48 -1.77 -6.52 3.58
CA ARG A 48 -1.53 -7.77 4.30
C ARG A 48 -1.94 -8.99 3.48
N LEU A 49 -3.11 -8.93 2.86
CA LEU A 49 -3.61 -10.01 2.02
C LEU A 49 -2.68 -10.22 0.80
N ALA A 50 -2.21 -9.13 0.19
CA ALA A 50 -1.25 -9.18 -0.91
C ALA A 50 0.11 -9.77 -0.48
N LEU A 51 0.63 -9.41 0.70
CA LEU A 51 1.82 -10.04 1.27
C LEU A 51 1.63 -11.53 1.47
N GLU A 52 0.52 -11.95 2.07
CA GLU A 52 0.22 -13.36 2.33
C GLU A 52 0.12 -14.19 1.04
N HIS A 53 -0.45 -13.62 -0.03
CA HIS A 53 -0.68 -14.35 -1.28
C HIS A 53 0.48 -14.30 -2.27
N TYR A 54 1.22 -13.19 -2.33
CA TYR A 54 2.22 -12.97 -3.38
C TYR A 54 3.66 -13.00 -2.88
N SER A 55 3.92 -12.77 -1.59
CA SER A 55 5.28 -12.75 -1.07
C SER A 55 5.83 -14.18 -1.01
N THR A 56 6.62 -14.53 -2.02
CA THR A 56 7.43 -15.76 -2.05
C THR A 56 8.82 -15.54 -1.46
N ASP A 57 9.32 -14.29 -1.55
CA ASP A 57 10.58 -13.84 -0.96
C ASP A 57 10.33 -12.59 -0.09
N PRO A 58 10.55 -12.69 1.24
CA PRO A 58 10.46 -11.55 2.15
C PRO A 58 11.45 -10.42 1.82
N ALA A 59 12.57 -10.72 1.14
CA ALA A 59 13.57 -9.75 0.74
C ALA A 59 13.25 -9.05 -0.60
N HIS A 60 12.21 -9.48 -1.31
CA HIS A 60 11.79 -8.82 -2.55
C HIS A 60 11.42 -7.35 -2.28
N PRO A 61 11.84 -6.38 -3.11
CA PRO A 61 11.60 -4.95 -2.85
C PRO A 61 10.12 -4.61 -2.64
N MET A 62 9.19 -5.24 -3.37
CA MET A 62 7.75 -5.04 -3.13
C MET A 62 7.28 -5.56 -1.76
N SER A 63 7.85 -6.67 -1.25
CA SER A 63 7.54 -7.19 0.10
C SER A 63 7.88 -6.14 1.16
N LEU A 64 9.04 -5.49 1.01
CA LEU A 64 9.51 -4.44 1.92
C LEU A 64 8.59 -3.22 1.88
N VAL A 65 8.24 -2.76 0.68
CA VAL A 65 7.32 -1.62 0.48
C VAL A 65 5.96 -1.88 1.13
N LEU A 66 5.38 -3.06 0.94
CA LEU A 66 4.10 -3.44 1.56
C LEU A 66 4.21 -3.52 3.09
N ALA A 67 5.28 -4.10 3.62
CA ALA A 67 5.51 -4.20 5.07
C ALA A 67 5.67 -2.82 5.72
N GLU A 68 6.40 -1.91 5.07
CA GLU A 68 6.49 -0.50 5.45
C GLU A 68 5.11 0.15 5.43
N GLY A 69 4.36 -0.03 4.34
CA GLY A 69 3.00 0.51 4.18
C GLY A 69 2.04 0.05 5.29
N VAL A 70 2.05 -1.23 5.65
CA VAL A 70 1.25 -1.78 6.75
C VAL A 70 1.60 -1.12 8.09
N THR A 71 2.89 -0.85 8.31
CA THR A 71 3.40 -0.20 9.52
C THR A 71 3.00 1.27 9.58
N GLN A 72 3.06 1.99 8.45
CA GLN A 72 2.67 3.41 8.38
C GLN A 72 1.16 3.60 8.46
N ALA A 73 0.37 2.74 7.82
CA ALA A 73 -1.09 2.77 7.92
C ALA A 73 -1.58 2.55 9.36
N ALA A 74 -0.85 1.74 10.15
CA ALA A 74 -1.12 1.57 11.58
C ALA A 74 -0.89 2.86 12.39
N LYS A 75 -0.04 3.77 11.92
CA LYS A 75 0.26 5.06 12.56
C LYS A 75 -0.70 6.18 12.18
N ALA A 76 -1.81 5.85 11.48
CA ALA A 76 -2.87 6.72 10.97
C ALA A 76 -2.64 8.24 11.17
N PRO A 77 -2.41 9.02 10.10
CA PRO A 77 -2.19 10.46 10.25
C PRO A 77 -3.45 11.07 10.88
N THR A 78 -3.28 11.66 12.06
CA THR A 78 -4.36 12.43 12.69
C THR A 78 -4.69 13.57 11.73
N ARG A 79 -5.93 13.64 11.26
CA ARG A 79 -6.41 14.84 10.56
C ARG A 79 -6.28 16.00 11.54
N ARG A 80 -5.25 16.84 11.39
CA ARG A 80 -5.34 18.25 11.81
C ARG A 80 -6.27 18.99 10.84
N GLY A 81 -7.54 18.59 10.82
CA GLY A 81 -8.59 19.18 10.01
C GLY A 81 -9.29 20.31 10.76
N GLY A 82 -8.83 21.54 10.53
CA GLY A 82 -9.62 22.78 10.45
C GLY A 82 -10.67 23.14 11.52
N ARG A 83 -10.28 23.99 12.48
CA ARG A 83 -10.97 25.24 12.92
C ARG A 83 -10.09 26.03 13.91
N THR A 84 -9.23 25.33 14.65
CA THR A 84 -8.26 25.87 15.62
C THR A 84 -7.12 26.69 15.01
N GLY A 85 -6.86 26.61 13.71
CA GLY A 85 -5.88 27.47 13.04
C GLY A 85 -6.38 28.89 12.73
N ARG A 86 -7.68 29.17 12.88
CA ARG A 86 -8.25 30.52 12.62
C ARG A 86 -8.64 31.29 13.89
N VAL A 87 -8.63 30.65 15.06
CA VAL A 87 -8.99 31.31 16.32
C VAL A 87 -8.03 30.83 17.40
N SER A 88 -6.91 31.51 17.54
CA SER A 88 -6.15 31.64 18.79
C SER A 88 -5.18 32.80 18.60
N VAL A 89 -5.64 33.96 19.11
CA VAL A 89 -4.97 35.20 19.54
C VAL A 89 -3.56 35.47 19.02
#